data_AF-A0A1Y3ZQT0-F1
#
_entry.id   AF-A0A1Y3ZQT0-F1
#
_cell.length_a   1.000
_cell.length_b   1.000
_cell.length_c   1.000
_cell.angle_alpha   90.00
_cell.angle_beta   90.00
_cell.angle_gamma   90.00
#
_symmetry.space_group_name_H-M   'P 1'
#
loop_
_entity.id
_entity.type
_entity.pdbx_description
1 polymer ?
#
loop_
_entity_poly.entity_id
_entity_poly.type
_entity_poly.pdbx_seq_one_letter_code
_entity_poly.pdbx_strand_id
1 'polypeptide(L)'
;MKANTSDAGYGCLERETAALAQKAASAGLPYLCGTPEQILCAEFIRAELLESAEAVLSNSWRQSSELDELPIKEHNLMVLHILGQLLVQIRLESSAAWWIAHRCDDGYLFLRTVYQERNPQNPLL
;
A
#
# COMPACT_ATOMS: atom_id res chain seq x y z
N MET A 1 37.32 -11.87 26.67
CA MET A 1 37.56 -12.12 25.22
C MET A 1 36.23 -12.07 24.49
N LYS A 2 36.27 -11.61 23.24
CA LYS A 2 35.24 -10.86 22.51
C LYS A 2 33.93 -11.59 22.26
N ALA A 3 32.84 -10.81 22.32
CA ALA A 3 31.55 -11.12 21.71
C ALA A 3 31.71 -11.34 20.20
N ASN A 4 31.05 -12.35 19.66
CA ASN A 4 30.84 -12.49 18.23
C ASN A 4 29.60 -13.35 18.00
N THR A 5 28.44 -12.70 17.96
CA THR A 5 27.21 -13.28 17.44
C THR A 5 26.60 -12.28 16.47
N SER A 6 26.94 -12.47 15.20
CA SER A 6 26.07 -12.23 14.03
C SER A 6 25.18 -10.96 14.06
N ASP A 7 25.80 -9.78 14.13
CA ASP A 7 25.12 -8.49 13.96
C ASP A 7 24.93 -8.09 12.48
N ALA A 8 25.52 -8.86 11.56
CA ALA A 8 25.55 -8.53 10.13
C ALA A 8 24.18 -8.69 9.42
N GLY A 9 23.32 -9.58 9.91
CA GLY A 9 22.00 -9.84 9.31
C GLY A 9 20.93 -8.82 9.73
N TYR A 10 20.87 -8.49 11.02
CA TYR A 10 19.94 -7.50 11.58
C TYR A 10 20.27 -6.09 11.10
N GLY A 11 21.56 -5.71 11.08
CA GLY A 11 21.98 -4.40 10.60
C GLY A 11 21.78 -4.14 9.09
N CYS A 12 21.55 -5.18 8.27
CA CYS A 12 21.19 -5.03 6.85
C CYS A 12 19.71 -4.68 6.70
N LEU A 13 18.84 -5.43 7.37
CA LEU A 13 17.39 -5.23 7.41
C LEU A 13 17.02 -3.87 8.00
N GLU A 14 17.70 -3.43 9.06
CA GLU A 14 17.50 -2.10 9.65
C GLU A 14 17.84 -0.95 8.68
N ARG A 15 18.92 -1.09 7.89
CA ARG A 15 19.31 -0.08 6.90
C ARG A 15 18.36 -0.02 5.71
N GLU A 16 17.93 -1.17 5.21
CA GLU A 16 16.93 -1.25 4.14
C GLU A 16 15.61 -0.61 4.58
N THR A 17 15.21 -0.87 5.81
CA THR A 17 14.02 -0.27 6.42
C THR A 17 14.16 1.23 6.60
N ALA A 18 15.30 1.70 7.09
CA ALA A 18 15.57 3.13 7.20
C ALA A 18 15.52 3.81 5.82
N ALA A 19 16.00 3.15 4.77
CA ALA A 19 15.89 3.64 3.40
C ALA A 19 14.43 3.69 2.91
N LEU A 20 13.61 2.69 3.25
CA LEU A 20 12.18 2.68 2.93
C LEU A 20 11.43 3.79 3.67
N ALA A 21 11.64 3.93 4.98
CA ALA A 21 11.04 5.00 5.78
C ALA A 21 11.46 6.39 5.26
N GLN A 22 12.73 6.56 4.88
CA GLN A 22 13.20 7.81 4.28
C GLN A 22 12.58 8.06 2.91
N LYS A 23 12.46 7.03 2.05
CA LYS A 23 11.79 7.13 0.75
C LYS A 23 10.33 7.54 0.94
N ALA A 24 9.64 6.92 1.90
CA ALA A 24 8.26 7.22 2.22
C ALA A 24 8.08 8.65 2.76
N ALA A 25 8.96 9.10 3.65
CA ALA A 25 8.97 10.48 4.14
C ALA A 25 9.20 11.49 2.99
N SER A 26 10.13 11.20 2.08
CA SER A 26 10.37 12.01 0.87
C SER A 26 9.17 12.02 -0.09
N ALA A 27 8.34 10.98 -0.07
CA ALA A 27 7.07 10.90 -0.79
C ALA A 27 5.90 11.56 -0.03
N GLY A 28 6.16 12.18 1.12
CA GLY A 28 5.15 12.86 1.95
C GLY A 28 4.26 11.92 2.76
N LEU A 29 4.65 10.65 2.90
CA LEU A 29 3.91 9.70 3.73
C LEU A 29 4.25 9.89 5.21
N PRO A 30 3.31 9.61 6.14
CA PRO A 30 3.57 9.71 7.57
C PRO A 30 4.58 8.64 8.02
N TYR A 31 5.24 8.93 9.14
CA TYR A 31 6.00 7.94 9.89
C TYR A 31 5.04 6.94 10.54
N LEU A 32 5.43 5.67 10.55
CA LEU A 32 4.63 4.63 11.18
C LEU A 32 4.82 4.59 12.70
N CYS A 33 3.76 4.29 13.43
CA CYS A 33 3.76 4.05 14.87
C CYS A 33 3.60 2.55 15.17
N GLY A 34 4.34 2.06 16.16
CA GLY A 34 4.39 0.65 16.53
C GLY A 34 5.70 0.29 17.23
N THR A 35 5.90 -1.00 17.48
CA THR A 35 7.22 -1.52 17.89
C THR A 35 8.22 -1.41 16.73
N PRO A 36 9.54 -1.33 17.00
CA PRO A 36 10.55 -1.31 15.94
C PRO A 36 10.39 -2.45 14.92
N GLU A 37 10.06 -3.65 15.38
CA GLU A 37 9.85 -4.83 14.53
C GLU A 37 8.58 -4.69 13.67
N GLN A 38 7.51 -4.12 14.22
CA GLN A 38 6.30 -3.83 13.46
C GLN A 38 6.53 -2.75 12.41
N ILE A 39 7.21 -1.66 12.78
CA ILE A 39 7.54 -0.58 11.85
C ILE A 39 8.37 -1.14 10.69
N LEU A 40 9.37 -1.97 11.01
CA LEU A 40 10.19 -2.62 10.00
C LEU A 40 9.36 -3.44 9.01
N CYS A 41 8.56 -4.37 9.50
CA CYS A 41 7.70 -5.19 8.65
C CYS A 41 6.69 -4.36 7.86
N ALA A 42 6.08 -3.36 8.49
CA ALA A 42 5.07 -2.51 7.89
C ALA A 42 5.62 -1.60 6.79
N GLU A 43 6.86 -1.12 6.88
CA GLU A 43 7.49 -0.30 5.83
C GLU A 43 7.70 -1.09 4.54
N PHE A 44 8.12 -2.36 4.64
CA PHE A 44 8.21 -3.24 3.48
C PHE A 44 6.84 -3.47 2.85
N ILE A 45 5.84 -3.86 3.65
CA ILE A 45 4.46 -4.10 3.17
C ILE A 45 3.87 -2.84 2.53
N ARG A 46 4.02 -1.69 3.18
CA ARG A 46 3.53 -0.40 2.68
C ARG A 46 4.16 -0.05 1.34
N ALA A 47 5.48 -0.23 1.20
CA ALA A 47 6.17 0.06 -0.05
C ALA A 47 5.65 -0.82 -1.20
N GLU A 48 5.56 -2.15 -0.98
CA GLU A 48 5.08 -3.11 -1.98
C GLU A 48 3.62 -2.86 -2.38
N LEU A 49 2.73 -2.68 -1.39
CA LEU A 49 1.30 -2.51 -1.66
C LEU A 49 0.99 -1.19 -2.33
N LEU A 50 1.65 -0.09 -1.94
CA LEU A 50 1.44 1.20 -2.60
C LEU A 50 1.94 1.18 -4.05
N GLU A 51 3.13 0.63 -4.31
CA GLU A 51 3.65 0.48 -5.67
C GLU A 51 2.72 -0.39 -6.54
N SER A 52 2.28 -1.53 -6.01
CA SER A 52 1.36 -2.44 -6.70
C SER A 52 0.00 -1.78 -6.98
N ALA A 53 -0.56 -1.07 -5.99
CA ALA A 53 -1.84 -0.38 -6.13
C ALA A 53 -1.79 0.74 -7.18
N GLU A 54 -0.71 1.52 -7.20
CA GLU A 54 -0.50 2.57 -8.21
C GLU A 54 -0.37 1.98 -9.62
N ALA A 55 0.38 0.89 -9.76
CA ALA A 55 0.54 0.20 -11.04
C ALA A 55 -0.80 -0.34 -11.56
N VAL A 56 -1.60 -0.97 -10.69
CA VAL A 56 -2.95 -1.45 -11.00
C VAL A 56 -3.82 -0.29 -11.48
N LEU A 57 -3.95 0.78 -10.70
CA LEU A 57 -4.80 1.92 -11.05
C LEU A 57 -4.39 2.55 -12.38
N SER A 58 -3.09 2.75 -12.60
CA SER A 58 -2.56 3.32 -13.85
C SER A 58 -2.86 2.45 -15.07
N ASN A 59 -2.65 1.13 -14.95
CA ASN A 59 -2.92 0.19 -16.04
C ASN A 59 -4.41 0.06 -16.33
N SER A 60 -5.24 -0.06 -15.30
CA SER A 60 -6.69 -0.15 -15.45
C SER A 60 -7.29 1.14 -16.01
N TRP A 61 -6.74 2.31 -15.66
CA TRP A 61 -7.15 3.58 -16.24
C TRP A 61 -6.86 3.64 -17.74
N ARG A 62 -5.66 3.24 -18.16
CA ARG A 62 -5.28 3.17 -19.58
C ARG A 62 -6.23 2.26 -20.35
N GLN A 63 -6.41 1.03 -19.88
CA GLN A 63 -7.28 0.04 -20.53
C GLN A 63 -8.73 0.52 -20.62
N SER A 64 -9.27 1.12 -19.54
CA SER A 64 -10.66 1.60 -19.52
C SER A 64 -10.87 2.83 -20.40
N SER A 65 -9.84 3.67 -20.55
CA SER A 65 -9.91 4.87 -21.40
C SER A 65 -9.98 4.53 -22.89
N GLU A 66 -9.44 3.38 -23.29
CA GLU A 66 -9.39 2.88 -24.67
C GLU A 66 -10.66 2.11 -25.07
N LEU A 67 -11.62 1.88 -24.15
CA LEU A 67 -12.88 1.21 -24.45
C LEU A 67 -13.81 2.08 -25.31
N ASP A 68 -14.39 1.46 -26.34
CA ASP A 68 -15.43 2.07 -27.19
C ASP A 68 -16.83 2.01 -26.55
N GLU A 69 -17.08 1.02 -25.70
CA GLU A 69 -18.36 0.83 -25.02
C GLU A 69 -18.55 1.84 -23.87
N LEU A 70 -19.26 2.92 -24.16
CA LEU A 70 -19.47 4.04 -23.24
C LEU A 70 -19.96 3.63 -21.84
N PRO A 71 -20.99 2.77 -21.67
CA PRO A 71 -21.47 2.42 -20.34
C PRO A 71 -20.43 1.69 -19.48
N ILE A 72 -19.64 0.80 -20.08
CA ILE A 72 -18.58 0.06 -19.38
C ILE A 72 -17.44 1.00 -19.05
N LYS A 73 -17.05 1.86 -19.99
CA LYS A 73 -16.02 2.87 -19.78
C LYS A 73 -16.36 3.82 -18.64
N GLU A 74 -17.57 4.39 -18.63
CA GLU A 74 -18.02 5.29 -17.58
C GLU A 74 -18.03 4.62 -16.20
N HIS A 75 -18.56 3.39 -16.13
CA HIS A 75 -18.55 2.61 -14.90
C HIS A 75 -17.13 2.32 -14.40
N ASN A 76 -16.23 1.87 -15.27
CA ASN A 76 -14.85 1.57 -14.90
C ASN A 76 -14.10 2.82 -14.42
N LEU A 77 -14.26 3.95 -15.11
CA LEU A 77 -13.61 5.20 -14.70
C LEU A 77 -14.15 5.72 -13.37
N MET A 78 -15.45 5.56 -13.10
CA MET A 78 -16.04 5.87 -11.79
C MET A 78 -15.44 4.98 -10.68
N VAL A 79 -15.35 3.67 -10.91
CA VAL A 79 -14.74 2.73 -9.97
C VAL A 79 -13.28 3.09 -9.69
N LEU A 80 -12.50 3.37 -10.74
CA LEU A 80 -11.09 3.73 -10.61
C LEU A 80 -10.91 5.06 -9.88
N HIS A 81 -11.81 6.01 -10.08
CA HIS A 81 -11.81 7.26 -9.32
C HIS A 81 -12.01 7.02 -7.82
N ILE A 82 -12.97 6.18 -7.44
CA ILE A 82 -13.24 5.80 -6.04
C ILE A 82 -12.00 5.13 -5.43
N LEU A 83 -11.41 4.17 -6.13
CA LEU A 83 -10.22 3.47 -5.67
C LEU A 83 -8.99 4.38 -5.56
N GLY A 84 -8.83 5.34 -6.47
CA GLY A 84 -7.78 6.36 -6.40
C GLY A 84 -7.94 7.27 -5.18
N GLN A 85 -9.17 7.70 -4.86
CA GLN A 85 -9.44 8.46 -3.64
C GLN A 85 -9.16 7.64 -2.38
N LEU A 86 -9.53 6.36 -2.38
CA LEU A 86 -9.24 5.44 -1.30
C LEU A 86 -7.73 5.31 -1.06
N LEU A 87 -6.93 5.15 -2.12
CA LEU A 87 -5.48 5.06 -2.01
C LEU A 87 -4.87 6.32 -1.36
N VAL A 88 -5.36 7.51 -1.71
CA VAL A 88 -4.92 8.77 -1.07
C VAL A 88 -5.21 8.76 0.43
N GLN A 89 -6.36 8.23 0.86
CA GLN A 89 -6.69 8.12 2.29
C GLN A 89 -5.83 7.06 2.99
N ILE A 90 -5.62 5.90 2.37
CA ILE A 90 -4.78 4.82 2.89
C ILE A 90 -3.34 5.30 3.13
N ARG A 91 -2.80 6.13 2.24
CA ARG A 91 -1.45 6.71 2.39
C ARG A 91 -1.26 7.51 3.69
N LEU A 92 -2.34 7.95 4.34
CA LEU A 92 -2.31 8.66 5.62
C LEU A 92 -2.31 7.72 6.83
N GLU A 93 -2.47 6.41 6.63
CA GLU A 93 -2.45 5.43 7.71
C GLU A 93 -1.05 5.32 8.33
N SER A 94 -0.97 5.58 9.64
CA SER A 94 0.28 5.61 10.39
C SER A 94 0.47 4.37 11.26
N SER A 95 -0.53 3.53 11.44
CA SER A 95 -0.42 2.33 12.26
C SER A 95 0.34 1.23 11.53
N ALA A 96 1.51 0.85 12.06
CA ALA A 96 2.27 -0.29 11.54
C ALA A 96 1.44 -1.59 11.62
N ALA A 97 0.67 -1.76 12.70
CA ALA A 97 -0.21 -2.92 12.88
C ALA A 97 -1.32 -2.97 11.81
N TRP A 98 -1.83 -1.82 11.37
CA TRP A 98 -2.82 -1.77 10.30
C TRP A 98 -2.24 -2.28 8.98
N TRP A 99 -1.07 -1.78 8.58
CA TRP A 99 -0.40 -2.24 7.36
C TRP A 99 -0.12 -3.74 7.37
N ILE A 100 0.32 -4.29 8.50
CA ILE A 100 0.53 -5.73 8.67
C ILE A 100 -0.78 -6.52 8.55
N ALA A 101 -1.86 -6.03 9.17
CA ALA A 101 -3.16 -6.68 9.12
C ALA A 101 -3.79 -6.68 7.71
N HIS A 102 -3.45 -5.69 6.88
CA HIS A 102 -3.97 -5.55 5.51
C HIS A 102 -2.99 -6.04 4.45
N ARG A 103 -1.98 -6.83 4.84
CA ARG A 103 -1.07 -7.47 3.88
C ARG A 103 -1.86 -8.34 2.91
N CYS A 104 -1.69 -8.07 1.63
CA CYS A 104 -2.32 -8.81 0.52
C CYS A 104 -1.26 -9.17 -0.53
N ASP A 105 -1.62 -10.07 -1.45
CA ASP A 105 -0.73 -10.51 -2.53
C ASP A 105 -0.51 -9.43 -3.60
N ASP A 106 -1.50 -8.54 -3.81
CA ASP A 106 -1.42 -7.46 -4.78
C ASP A 106 -2.23 -6.22 -4.37
N GLY A 107 -1.98 -5.11 -5.08
CA GLY A 107 -2.60 -3.82 -4.84
C GLY A 107 -4.08 -3.73 -5.20
N TYR A 108 -4.59 -4.56 -6.13
CA TYR A 108 -6.02 -4.61 -6.45
C TYR A 108 -6.80 -5.24 -5.30
N LEU A 109 -6.36 -6.42 -4.82
CA LEU A 109 -6.97 -7.10 -3.69
C LEU A 109 -6.90 -6.23 -2.43
N PHE A 110 -5.77 -5.56 -2.21
CA PHE A 110 -5.60 -4.60 -1.12
C PHE A 110 -6.65 -3.47 -1.16
N LEU A 111 -6.75 -2.76 -2.28
CA LEU A 111 -7.70 -1.66 -2.45
C LEU A 111 -9.15 -2.11 -2.29
N ARG A 112 -9.49 -3.27 -2.87
CA ARG A 112 -10.83 -3.86 -2.77
C ARG A 112 -11.18 -4.23 -1.32
N THR A 113 -10.27 -4.87 -0.60
CA THR A 113 -10.47 -5.28 0.79
C THR A 113 -10.75 -4.07 1.67
N VAL A 114 -9.88 -3.05 1.60
CA VAL A 114 -10.06 -1.82 2.39
C VAL A 114 -11.34 -1.08 2.00
N TYR A 115 -11.73 -1.10 0.71
CA TYR A 115 -12.99 -0.51 0.29
C TYR A 115 -14.19 -1.21 0.94
N GLN A 116 -14.23 -2.54 0.91
CA GLN A 116 -15.34 -3.33 1.44
C GLN A 116 -15.48 -3.18 2.96
N GLU A 117 -14.37 -3.12 3.69
CA GLU A 117 -14.37 -2.86 5.13
C GLU A 117 -14.95 -1.48 5.48
N ARG A 118 -14.62 -0.46 4.69
CA ARG A 118 -15.15 0.91 4.87
C ARG A 118 -16.58 1.08 4.36
N ASN A 119 -17.04 0.21 3.46
CA ASN A 119 -18.33 0.30 2.79
C ASN A 119 -19.11 -1.02 2.85
N PRO A 120 -19.42 -1.56 4.05
CA PRO A 120 -20.04 -2.87 4.18
C PRO A 120 -21.45 -2.96 3.56
N GLN A 121 -22.12 -1.81 3.38
CA GLN A 121 -23.45 -1.72 2.77
C GLN A 121 -23.41 -1.51 1.25
N ASN A 122 -22.22 -1.30 0.68
CA ASN A 122 -22.05 -1.01 -0.74
C ASN A 122 -20.84 -1.77 -1.30
N PRO A 123 -20.98 -3.08 -1.55
CA PRO A 123 -19.90 -3.89 -2.09
C PRO A 123 -19.77 -3.76 -3.61
N LEU A 124 -20.13 -2.62 -4.23
CA LEU A 124 -20.15 -2.43 -5.69
C LEU A 124 -18.77 -2.59 -6.38
N LEU A 125 -17.73 -3.00 -5.65
CA LEU A 125 -16.46 -3.58 -6.13
C LEU A 125 -16.35 -5.10 -5.88
#